data_AF-A0A7Y5VV91-F1
#
_entry.id   AF-A0A7Y5VV91-F1
#
_cell.length_a   1.000
_cell.length_b   1.000
_cell.length_c   1.000
_cell.angle_alpha   90.00
_cell.angle_beta   90.00
_cell.angle_gamma   90.00
#
_symmetry.space_group_name_H-M   'P 1'
#
loop_
_entity.id
_entity.type
_entity.pdbx_description
1 polymer ?
#
loop_
_entity_poly.entity_id
_entity_poly.type
_entity_poly.pdbx_seq_one_letter_code
_entity_poly.pdbx_strand_id
1 'polypeptide(L)'
;MTGPDAEYPLEFDLNRSRSLRIRWADGVESEIPLAVLRRACPCATCRAEREAAEQNPLRVVPRMARPDDQVVVREAELAGSYALRIRWADGHDTGIYEFRMLRALAEQASADGSSGPG
;
A
#
# COMPACT_ATOMS: atom_id res chain seq x y z
N MET A 1 12.50 13.38 21.12
CA MET A 1 13.68 12.94 20.33
C MET A 1 13.20 11.92 19.31
N THR A 2 12.43 12.38 18.31
CA THR A 2 12.03 11.53 17.18
C THR A 2 13.14 11.61 16.15
N GLY A 3 14.07 10.65 16.19
CA GLY A 3 15.10 10.52 15.18
C GLY A 3 14.50 10.07 13.84
N PRO A 4 15.25 10.16 12.73
CA PRO A 4 14.83 9.66 11.41
C PRO A 4 14.51 8.15 11.39
N ASP A 5 14.77 7.45 12.50
CA ASP A 5 14.55 6.02 12.69
C ASP A 5 13.08 5.65 12.99
N ALA A 6 12.24 6.61 13.41
CA ALA A 6 10.85 6.33 13.81
C ALA A 6 9.99 5.76 12.66
N GLU A 7 10.31 6.13 11.42
CA GLU A 7 9.67 5.65 10.20
C GLU A 7 10.30 4.34 9.69
N TYR A 8 11.21 3.73 10.46
CA TYR A 8 11.85 2.48 10.10
C TYR A 8 10.99 1.29 10.55
N PRO A 9 10.69 0.33 9.67
CA PRO A 9 9.97 -0.88 10.05
C PRO A 9 10.89 -1.84 10.80
N LEU A 10 10.49 -2.23 12.01
CA LEU A 10 11.15 -3.26 12.82
C LEU A 10 10.69 -4.66 12.42
N GLU A 11 9.41 -4.83 12.15
CA GLU A 11 8.80 -6.12 11.85
C GLU A 11 7.73 -6.00 10.77
N PHE A 12 7.63 -7.03 9.93
CA PHE A 12 6.64 -7.13 8.87
C PHE A 12 5.85 -8.43 9.04
N ASP A 13 4.56 -8.29 9.28
CA ASP A 13 3.62 -9.40 9.31
C ASP A 13 2.75 -9.35 8.05
N LEU A 14 3.16 -10.10 7.03
CA LEU A 14 2.46 -10.15 5.75
C LEU A 14 1.41 -11.26 5.77
N ASN A 15 0.14 -10.87 5.66
CA ASN A 15 -0.94 -11.80 5.40
C ASN A 15 -1.26 -11.82 3.90
N ARG A 16 -0.85 -12.91 3.22
CA ARG A 16 -0.85 -13.05 1.75
C ARG A 16 -2.16 -12.70 1.04
N SER A 17 -3.31 -12.76 1.72
CA SER A 17 -4.62 -12.46 1.12
C SER A 17 -5.49 -11.55 1.98
N ARG A 18 -4.96 -10.95 3.05
CA ARG A 18 -5.73 -10.05 3.94
C ARG A 18 -5.13 -8.65 3.97
N SER A 19 -3.96 -8.52 4.59
CA SER A 19 -3.34 -7.23 4.89
C SER A 19 -1.84 -7.41 5.18
N LEU A 20 -1.08 -6.33 5.03
CA LEU A 20 0.30 -6.22 5.48
C LEU A 20 0.31 -5.41 6.77
N ARG A 21 0.78 -6.01 7.85
CA ARG A 21 1.05 -5.34 9.11
C ARG A 21 2.52 -4.99 9.19
N ILE A 22 2.80 -3.77 9.65
CA ILE A 22 4.15 -3.23 9.79
C ILE A 22 4.26 -2.66 11.19
N ARG A 23 5.25 -3.11 11.94
CA ARG A 23 5.62 -2.56 13.25
C ARG A 23 6.77 -1.60 13.07
N TRP A 24 6.55 -0.34 13.42
CA TRP A 24 7.53 0.73 13.25
C TRP A 24 8.41 0.86 14.50
N ALA A 25 9.60 1.45 14.35
CA ALA A 25 10.54 1.65 15.44
C ALA A 25 10.02 2.59 16.54
N ASP A 26 9.08 3.45 16.18
CA ASP A 26 8.35 4.30 17.13
C ASP A 26 7.38 3.52 18.05
N GLY A 27 7.17 2.22 17.78
CA GLY A 27 6.23 1.37 18.50
C GLY A 27 4.80 1.41 17.95
N VAL A 28 4.55 2.21 16.92
CA VAL A 28 3.29 2.21 16.18
C VAL A 28 3.18 0.95 15.34
N GLU A 29 1.99 0.37 15.28
CA GLU A 29 1.66 -0.75 14.40
C GLU A 29 0.65 -0.28 13.35
N SER A 30 0.96 -0.57 12.09
CA SER A 30 0.16 -0.16 10.95
C SER A 30 -0.33 -1.37 10.20
N GLU A 31 -1.64 -1.47 10.00
CA GLU A 31 -2.25 -2.48 9.15
C GLU A 31 -2.69 -1.85 7.84
N ILE A 32 -2.16 -2.37 6.73
CA ILE A 32 -2.46 -1.89 5.38
C ILE A 32 -3.18 -3.01 4.63
N PRO A 33 -4.45 -2.83 4.24
CA PRO A 33 -5.14 -3.81 3.41
C PRO A 33 -4.42 -3.98 2.07
N LEU A 34 -4.39 -5.20 1.54
CA LEU A 34 -3.75 -5.45 0.25
C LEU A 34 -4.42 -4.65 -0.89
N ALA A 35 -5.73 -4.42 -0.80
CA ALA A 35 -6.46 -3.55 -1.72
C ALA A 35 -5.91 -2.11 -1.73
N VAL A 36 -5.48 -1.59 -0.56
CA VAL A 36 -4.88 -0.25 -0.44
C VAL A 36 -3.46 -0.22 -1.01
N LEU A 37 -2.66 -1.26 -0.79
CA LEU A 37 -1.33 -1.36 -1.41
C LEU A 37 -1.44 -1.44 -2.94
N ARG A 38 -2.46 -2.14 -3.43
CA ARG A 38 -2.71 -2.29 -4.87
C ARG A 38 -3.19 -0.99 -5.51
N ARG A 39 -4.16 -0.29 -4.88
CA ARG A 39 -4.65 1.01 -5.37
C ARG A 39 -3.54 2.07 -5.39
N ALA A 40 -2.57 1.93 -4.50
CA ALA A 40 -1.42 2.81 -4.38
C ALA A 40 -0.16 2.27 -5.04
N CYS A 41 -0.24 1.33 -6.00
CA CYS A 41 0.95 0.92 -6.77
C CYS A 41 1.57 2.17 -7.42
N PRO A 42 2.84 2.52 -7.15
CA PRO A 42 3.53 3.64 -7.81
C PRO A 42 3.90 3.33 -9.27
N CYS A 43 3.41 2.21 -9.78
CA CYS A 43 3.65 1.64 -11.08
C CYS A 43 3.11 2.59 -12.17
N ALA A 44 3.89 2.83 -13.23
CA ALA A 44 3.54 3.80 -14.27
C ALA A 44 2.13 3.58 -14.85
N THR A 45 1.73 2.31 -15.00
CA THR A 45 0.38 1.92 -15.38
C THR A 45 -0.67 2.40 -14.38
N CYS A 46 -0.53 2.07 -13.08
CA CYS A 46 -1.49 2.50 -12.06
C CYS A 46 -1.54 4.02 -11.89
N ARG A 47 -0.40 4.70 -12.03
CA ARG A 47 -0.34 6.17 -11.98
C ARG A 47 -1.10 6.80 -13.14
N ALA A 48 -0.87 6.34 -14.37
CA ALA A 48 -1.58 6.85 -15.55
C ALA A 48 -3.10 6.64 -15.44
N GLU A 49 -3.53 5.49 -14.93
CA GLU A 49 -4.95 5.20 -14.68
C GLU A 49 -5.55 6.13 -13.60
N ARG A 50 -4.79 6.45 -12.54
CA ARG A 50 -5.22 7.38 -11.47
C ARG A 50 -5.40 8.80 -12.01
N GLU A 51 -4.40 9.30 -12.73
CA GLU A 51 -4.45 10.64 -13.34
C GLU A 51 -5.58 10.74 -14.38
N ALA A 52 -5.89 9.64 -15.09
CA ALA A 52 -7.03 9.58 -16.00
C ALA A 52 -8.39 9.55 -15.26
N ALA A 53 -8.46 8.87 -14.11
CA ALA A 53 -9.65 8.85 -13.25
C ALA A 53 -9.94 10.22 -12.61
N GLU A 54 -8.89 10.90 -12.12
CA GLU A 54 -8.98 12.23 -11.52
C GLU A 54 -9.42 13.30 -12.53
N GLN A 55 -9.01 13.16 -13.79
CA GLN A 55 -9.40 14.09 -14.86
C GLN A 55 -10.84 13.88 -15.38
N ASN A 56 -11.44 12.72 -15.14
CA ASN A 56 -12.82 12.47 -15.60
C ASN A 56 -13.58 11.51 -14.67
N PRO A 57 -14.27 12.02 -13.63
CA PRO A 57 -15.00 11.20 -12.65
C PRO A 57 -16.17 10.40 -13.23
N LEU A 58 -16.57 10.68 -14.49
CA LEU A 58 -17.62 9.94 -15.22
C LEU A 58 -17.06 8.82 -16.11
N ARG A 59 -15.74 8.75 -16.30
CA ARG A 59 -15.12 7.70 -17.10
C ARG A 59 -14.91 6.50 -16.20
N VAL A 60 -15.70 5.46 -16.44
CA VAL A 60 -15.58 4.14 -15.80
C VAL A 60 -14.18 3.60 -16.09
N VAL A 61 -13.23 3.94 -15.22
CA VAL A 61 -11.88 3.39 -15.31
C VAL A 61 -11.99 1.89 -15.13
N PRO A 62 -11.43 1.08 -16.04
CA PRO A 62 -11.46 -0.35 -15.88
C PRO A 62 -10.59 -0.71 -14.69
N ARG A 63 -11.24 -0.96 -13.56
CA ARG A 63 -10.77 -1.95 -12.60
C ARG A 63 -9.41 -1.61 -11.98
N MET A 64 -9.25 -0.38 -11.47
CA MET A 64 -8.43 -0.26 -10.25
C MET A 64 -8.96 -1.31 -9.28
N ALA A 65 -8.09 -2.24 -8.86
CA ALA A 65 -8.44 -3.45 -8.12
C ALA A 65 -9.60 -3.15 -7.19
N ARG A 66 -10.77 -3.69 -7.52
CA ARG A 66 -11.93 -3.58 -6.64
C ARG A 66 -11.48 -4.06 -5.26
N PRO A 67 -12.05 -3.56 -4.16
CA PRO A 67 -11.74 -4.11 -2.84
C PRO A 67 -11.98 -5.63 -2.76
N ASP A 68 -12.75 -6.18 -3.70
CA ASP A 68 -13.05 -7.60 -3.90
C ASP A 68 -12.09 -8.35 -4.86
N ASP A 69 -11.19 -7.65 -5.56
CA ASP A 69 -10.22 -8.32 -6.42
C ASP A 69 -9.19 -9.02 -5.53
N GLN A 70 -9.08 -10.34 -5.71
CA GLN A 70 -8.27 -11.22 -4.88
C GLN A 70 -6.77 -10.90 -5.04
N VAL A 71 -6.32 -9.83 -4.42
CA VAL A 71 -4.95 -9.36 -4.46
C VAL A 71 -4.11 -10.22 -3.53
N VAL A 72 -3.42 -11.20 -4.11
CA VAL A 72 -2.55 -12.11 -3.34
C VAL A 72 -1.12 -11.60 -3.41
N VAL A 73 -0.51 -11.38 -2.26
CA VAL A 73 0.93 -11.14 -2.14
C VAL A 73 1.63 -12.49 -2.02
N ARG A 74 2.61 -12.74 -2.89
CA ARG A 74 3.51 -13.89 -2.77
C ARG A 74 4.52 -13.65 -1.66
N GLU A 75 5.18 -12.50 -1.71
CA GLU A 75 6.33 -12.21 -0.86
C GLU A 75 6.50 -10.70 -0.69
N ALA A 76 7.04 -10.29 0.45
CA ALA A 76 7.46 -8.91 0.71
C ALA A 76 8.90 -8.95 1.20
N GLU A 77 9.77 -8.18 0.56
CA GLU A 77 11.20 -8.16 0.83
C GLU A 77 11.68 -6.70 0.92
N LEU A 78 12.60 -6.43 1.83
CA LEU A 78 13.25 -5.14 1.94
C LEU A 78 14.07 -4.84 0.68
N ALA A 79 13.67 -3.83 -0.08
CA ALA A 79 14.44 -3.28 -1.18
C ALA A 79 15.41 -2.23 -0.65
N GLY A 80 16.58 -2.69 -0.20
CA GLY A 80 17.57 -1.83 0.42
C GLY A 80 17.16 -1.40 1.83
N SER A 81 17.38 -0.13 2.15
CA SER A 81 17.18 0.44 3.50
C SER A 81 16.08 1.50 3.58
N TYR A 82 15.31 1.72 2.52
CA TYR A 82 14.30 2.79 2.46
C TYR A 82 12.98 2.35 1.83
N ALA A 83 12.90 1.14 1.28
CA ALA A 83 11.73 0.65 0.58
C ALA A 83 11.50 -0.84 0.79
N LEU A 84 10.27 -1.26 0.52
CA LEU A 84 9.80 -2.64 0.55
C LEU A 84 9.35 -3.02 -0.85
N ARG A 85 9.93 -4.06 -1.42
CA ARG A 85 9.47 -4.67 -2.65
C ARG A 85 8.39 -5.70 -2.33
N ILE A 86 7.22 -5.54 -2.92
CA ILE A 86 6.11 -6.46 -2.76
C ILE A 86 5.92 -7.23 -4.07
N ARG A 87 5.99 -8.56 -3.98
CA ARG A 87 5.80 -9.52 -5.06
C ARG A 87 4.35 -9.99 -5.06
N TRP A 88 3.57 -9.56 -6.03
CA TRP A 88 2.17 -9.98 -6.19
C TRP A 88 2.10 -11.30 -6.96
N ALA A 89 1.11 -12.15 -6.65
CA ALA A 89 0.87 -13.40 -7.37
C ALA A 89 0.36 -13.18 -8.80
N ASP A 90 -0.23 -12.02 -9.06
CA ASP A 90 -0.76 -11.58 -10.35
C ASP A 90 0.33 -11.17 -11.36
N GLY A 91 1.62 -11.39 -11.04
CA GLY A 91 2.74 -11.05 -11.92
C GLY A 91 3.18 -9.58 -11.84
N HIS A 92 2.60 -8.79 -10.93
CA HIS A 92 3.14 -7.49 -10.59
C HIS A 92 4.23 -7.66 -9.54
N ASP A 93 5.48 -7.52 -9.91
CA ASP A 93 6.61 -7.81 -9.03
C ASP A 93 7.63 -6.66 -8.93
N THR A 94 7.37 -5.60 -9.68
CA THR A 94 8.19 -4.40 -9.81
C THR A 94 7.74 -3.25 -8.89
N GLY A 95 6.70 -3.48 -8.07
CA GLY A 95 6.20 -2.49 -7.11
C GLY A 95 7.16 -2.32 -5.93
N ILE A 96 7.88 -1.20 -5.90
CA ILE A 96 8.74 -0.78 -4.78
C ILE A 96 7.97 0.28 -3.99
N TYR A 97 7.72 -0.01 -2.72
CA TYR A 97 6.96 0.84 -1.82
C TYR A 97 7.91 1.45 -0.79
N GLU A 98 8.14 2.75 -0.86
CA GLU A 98 8.97 3.45 0.12
C GLU A 98 8.32 3.41 1.51
N PHE A 99 9.13 3.36 2.58
CA PHE A 99 8.61 3.31 3.95
C PHE A 99 7.70 4.50 4.26
N ARG A 100 8.06 5.70 3.79
CA ARG A 100 7.22 6.90 3.89
C ARG A 100 5.87 6.73 3.24
N MET A 101 5.85 6.10 2.07
CA MET A 101 4.61 5.82 1.34
C MET A 101 3.75 4.80 2.10
N LEU A 102 4.35 3.70 2.58
CA LEU A 102 3.65 2.69 3.38
C LEU A 102 3.05 3.32 4.64
N ARG A 103 3.78 4.20 5.31
CA ARG A 103 3.29 4.94 6.47
C ARG A 103 2.08 5.81 6.12
N ALA A 104 2.19 6.63 5.07
CA ALA A 104 1.08 7.47 4.61
C ALA A 104 -0.14 6.64 4.17
N LEU A 105 0.07 5.46 3.57
CA LEU A 105 -1.00 4.56 3.16
C LEU A 105 -1.69 3.90 4.36
N ALA A 106 -0.92 3.52 5.37
CA ALA A 106 -1.46 3.00 6.62
C ALA A 106 -2.35 4.04 7.31
N GLU A 107 -1.86 5.28 7.42
CA GLU A 107 -2.63 6.37 8.05
C GLU A 107 -3.91 6.67 7.27
N GLN A 108 -3.84 6.69 5.94
CA GLN A 108 -5.01 6.81 5.09
C GLN A 108 -5.96 5.62 5.24
N ALA A 109 -5.47 4.38 5.34
CA ALA A 109 -6.32 3.20 5.52
C ALA A 109 -7.05 3.23 6.87
N SER A 110 -6.36 3.66 7.94
CA SER A 110 -6.99 3.87 9.24
C SER A 110 -8.01 5.01 9.25
N ALA A 111 -7.79 6.05 8.44
CA ALA A 111 -8.71 7.18 8.30
C ALA A 111 -9.93 6.85 7.41
N ASP A 112 -9.73 6.12 6.31
CA ASP A 112 -10.76 5.66 5.36
C ASP A 112 -11.76 4.72 6.05
N GLY A 113 -11.29 3.88 6.98
CA GLY A 113 -12.16 3.07 7.85
C GLY A 113 -13.01 3.88 8.85
N SER A 114 -12.68 5.16 9.07
CA SER A 114 -13.44 6.07 9.95
C SER A 114 -14.20 7.16 9.17
N SER A 115 -14.11 7.21 7.84
CA SER A 115 -14.73 8.25 7.02
C SER A 115 -15.95 7.75 6.26
N GLY A 116 -16.94 7.25 7.01
CA GLY A 116 -18.33 7.49 6.65
C GLY A 116 -18.77 8.76 7.39
N PRO A 117 -18.93 9.88 6.69
CA PRO A 117 -20.30 10.33 6.47
C PRO A 117 -20.52 10.98 5.10
N GLY A 118 -21.70 10.73 4.52
CA GLY A 118 -22.17 11.38 3.30
C GLY A 118 -23.39 10.67 2.74
#